data_AF-A0A1G9QCI6-F1
#
_entry.id   AF-A0A1G9QCI6-F1
#
_cell.length_a   1.000
_cell.length_b   1.000
_cell.length_c   1.000
_cell.angle_alpha   90.00
_cell.angle_beta   90.00
_cell.angle_gamma   90.00
#
_symmetry.space_group_name_H-M   'P 1'
#
loop_
_entity.id
_entity.type
_entity.pdbx_description
1 polymer ?
#
loop_
_entity_poly.entity_id
_entity_poly.type
_entity_poly.pdbx_seq_one_letter_code
_entity_poly.pdbx_strand_id
1 'polypeptide(L)' 'MRPGASVTVVQKTSGGGRVVRVGSTRYALGAQALRSIAVAAA' A
#
# COMPACT_ATOMS: atom_id res chain seq x y z
N MET A 1 1.89 8.51 -3.45
CA MET A 1 3.04 7.88 -2.74
C MET A 1 4.32 8.26 -3.49
N ARG A 2 5.40 8.58 -2.78
CA ARG A 2 6.69 8.96 -3.39
C ARG A 2 7.77 7.95 -3.00
N PRO A 3 8.86 7.80 -3.79
CA PRO A 3 10.00 6.99 -3.39
C PRO A 3 10.53 7.36 -2.00
N GLY A 4 10.91 6.37 -1.21
CA GLY A 4 11.37 6.55 0.17
C GLY A 4 10.26 6.71 1.22
N ALA A 5 8.98 6.74 0.83
CA ALA A 5 7.89 6.79 1.79
C ALA A 5 7.74 5.46 2.53
N SER A 6 7.68 5.53 3.87
CA SER A 6 7.34 4.38 4.71
C SER A 6 5.84 4.10 4.65
N VAL A 7 5.50 2.82 4.51
CA VAL A 7 4.12 2.37 4.30
C VAL A 7 3.82 1.22 5.24
N THR A 8 2.67 1.28 5.92
CA THR A 8 2.18 0.16 6.73
C THR A 8 0.95 -0.44 6.07
N VAL A 9 0.97 -1.74 5.84
CA VAL A 9 -0.23 -2.48 5.42
C VAL A 9 -1.14 -2.63 6.64
N VAL A 10 -2.35 -2.10 6.55
CA VAL A 10 -3.33 -2.13 7.64
C VAL A 10 -4.31 -3.29 7.45
N GLN A 11 -4.75 -3.53 6.22
CA GLN A 11 -5.80 -4.51 5.93
C GLN A 11 -5.65 -5.10 4.52
N LYS A 12 -6.10 -6.36 4.35
CA LYS A 12 -6.30 -6.99 3.04
C LYS A 12 -7.75 -6.78 2.59
N THR A 13 -7.97 -6.52 1.30
CA THR A 13 -9.32 -6.44 0.73
C THR A 13 -9.69 -7.73 0.01
N SER A 14 -10.98 -8.02 -0.11
CA SER A 14 -11.50 -9.23 -0.78
C SER A 14 -11.05 -9.35 -2.24
N GLY A 15 -10.89 -8.23 -2.95
CA GLY A 15 -10.38 -8.18 -4.32
C GLY A 15 -8.87 -8.33 -4.47
N GLY A 16 -8.15 -8.81 -3.45
CA GLY A 16 -6.69 -8.97 -3.48
C GLY A 16 -5.89 -7.65 -3.36
N GLY A 17 -6.57 -6.55 -3.06
CA GLY A 17 -5.96 -5.28 -2.74
C GLY A 17 -5.49 -5.18 -1.29
N ARG A 18 -4.96 -4.01 -0.95
CA ARG A 18 -4.44 -3.69 0.39
C ARG A 18 -4.86 -2.28 0.77
N VAL A 19 -5.32 -2.11 2.01
CA VAL A 19 -5.40 -0.79 2.63
C VAL A 19 -4.05 -0.51 3.27
N VAL A 20 -3.41 0.58 2.83
CA VAL A 20 -2.12 1.00 3.33
C VAL A 20 -2.23 2.35 4.03
N ARG A 21 -1.47 2.54 5.10
CA ARG A 21 -1.31 3.83 5.79
C ARG A 21 0.03 4.44 5.40
N VAL A 22 -0.01 5.70 4.98
CA VAL A 22 1.15 6.53 4.70
C VAL A 22 1.01 7.80 5.53
N GLY A 23 1.87 7.97 6.54
CA GLY A 23 1.67 9.00 7.56
C GLY A 23 0.34 8.83 8.31
N SER A 24 -0.52 9.85 8.29
CA SER A 24 -1.86 9.84 8.89
C SER A 24 -2.97 9.38 7.93
N THR A 25 -2.69 9.27 6.64
CA THR A 25 -3.71 9.00 5.61
C THR A 25 -3.77 7.52 5.26
N ARG A 26 -4.98 7.01 5.02
CA ARG A 26 -5.23 5.64 4.56
C ARG A 26 -5.62 5.63 3.08
N TYR A 27 -5.04 4.71 2.32
CA TYR A 27 -5.30 4.51 0.91
C TYR A 27 -5.73 3.07 0.64
N ALA A 28 -6.81 2.87 -0.11
CA ALA A 28 -7.18 1.57 -0.64
C ALA A 28 -6.52 1.37 -2.00
N LEU A 29 -5.60 0.42 -2.09
CA LEU A 29 -4.90 0.07 -3.32
C LEU A 29 -5.47 -1.22 -3.89
N GLY A 30 -5.88 -1.19 -5.15
CA GLY A 30 -6.30 -2.37 -5.89
C GLY A 30 -5.13 -3.28 -6.27
N ALA A 31 -5.43 -4.52 -6.62
CA ALA A 31 -4.43 -5.53 -6.98
C ALA A 31 -3.53 -5.11 -8.16
N GLN A 32 -4.08 -4.39 -9.16
CA GLN A 32 -3.29 -3.89 -10.29
C GLN A 32 -2.30 -2.80 -9.88
N ALA A 33 -2.73 -1.82 -9.08
CA ALA A 33 -1.86 -0.75 -8.58
C ALA A 33 -0.74 -1.30 -7.68
N LEU A 34 -1.00 -2.35 -6.90
CA LEU A 34 0.03 -2.99 -6.07
C LEU A 34 1.17 -3.58 -6.89
N ARG A 35 0.91 -4.05 -8.12
CA ARG A 35 1.95 -4.65 -8.98
C ARG A 35 2.96 -3.63 -9.51
N SER A 36 2.61 -2.34 -9.53
CA SER A 36 3.49 -1.27 -10.01
C SER A 36 4.22 -0.53 -8.89
N ILE A 37 4.00 -0.89 -7.62
CA ILE A 37 4.63 -0.25 -6.47
C ILE A 37 5.71 -1.17 -5.91
N ALA A 38 6.97 -0.81 -6.15
CA ALA A 38 8.11 -1.47 -5.53
C ALA A 38 8.21 -1.07 -4.05
N VAL A 39 8.36 -2.06 -3.17
CA VAL A 39 8.57 -1.87 -1.72
C VAL A 39 9.74 -2.73 -1.26
N ALA A 40 10.58 -2.18 -0.39
CA ALA A 40 11.58 -2.95 0.35
C ALA A 40 10.98 -3.37 1.69
N ALA A 41 11.25 -4.61 2.11
CA ALA A 41 10.95 -5.03 3.47
C ALA A 41 11.90 -4.32 4.45
N ALA A 42 11.35 -3.90 5.58
CA ALA A 42 12.11 -3.38 6.71
C ALA A 42 12.42 -4.51 7.69
#